data_AF-A0A919TY37-F1
#
_entry.id   AF-A0A919TY37-F1
#
_cell.length_a   1.000
_cell.length_b   1.000
_cell.length_c   1.000
_cell.angle_alpha   90.00
_cell.angle_beta   90.00
_cell.angle_gamma   90.00
#
_symmetry.space_group_name_H-M   'P 1'
#
loop_
_entity.id
_entity.type
_entity.pdbx_description
1 polymer ?
#
loop_
_entity_poly.entity_id
_entity_poly.type
_entity_poly.pdbx_seq_one_letter_code
_entity_poly.pdbx_strand_id
1 'polypeptide(L)'
;MVSTAGLAVQASPAMAASHRPCAVEKHFNLAGVEKVGTATATIGADGVKLTTSRTVDTDKVSWKSKFLLPVPADSVNEMNYETVKLDSYVDDTNQTVNNAALPSYHIYVRTRAGAEATLIYEPYYNLPANPQRNVRTEWDVTTGKLWTSATTLTGVTGIGGGSYATNKTLAQIIATNPGLAVTGIGWGLGTYNRGVVAIMDDQRFATKLTCTDHQWSTGFSTGIFWPGWLF
;
A
#
# COMPACT_ATOMS: atom_id res chain seq x y z
N MET A 1 -17.01 -25.32 37.23
CA MET A 1 -16.39 -24.91 35.95
C MET A 1 -16.76 -23.46 35.71
N VAL A 2 -15.81 -22.55 35.72
CA VAL A 2 -16.06 -21.13 35.43
C VAL A 2 -15.93 -20.95 33.91
N SER A 3 -17.05 -20.69 33.24
CA SER A 3 -17.06 -20.32 31.83
C SER A 3 -16.67 -18.86 31.72
N THR A 4 -15.47 -18.58 31.23
CA THR A 4 -15.07 -17.24 30.79
C THR A 4 -15.70 -17.00 29.43
N ALA A 5 -16.84 -16.31 29.41
CA ALA A 5 -17.41 -15.76 28.19
C ALA A 5 -16.40 -14.76 27.60
N GLY A 6 -15.75 -15.14 26.51
CA GLY A 6 -14.90 -14.25 25.75
C GLY A 6 -15.74 -13.10 25.22
N LEU A 7 -15.48 -11.89 25.69
CA LEU A 7 -16.01 -10.65 25.12
C LEU A 7 -15.55 -10.60 23.66
N ALA A 8 -16.47 -10.88 22.73
CA ALA A 8 -16.27 -10.61 21.33
C ALA A 8 -16.13 -9.09 21.18
N VAL A 9 -14.91 -8.62 20.95
CA VAL A 9 -14.65 -7.24 20.54
C VAL A 9 -15.34 -7.09 19.18
N GLN A 10 -16.46 -6.38 19.13
CA GLN A 10 -17.06 -5.98 17.86
C GLN A 10 -16.01 -5.16 17.11
N ALA A 11 -15.62 -5.64 15.93
CA ALA A 11 -14.77 -4.89 15.02
C ALA A 11 -15.54 -3.63 14.61
N SER A 12 -15.11 -2.48 15.11
CA SER A 12 -15.56 -1.21 14.54
C SER A 12 -14.91 -1.08 13.17
N PRO A 13 -15.67 -0.94 12.06
CA PRO A 13 -15.08 -0.57 10.79
C PRO A 13 -14.32 0.74 11.00
N ALA A 14 -13.13 0.86 10.41
CA ALA A 14 -12.47 2.16 10.34
C ALA A 14 -13.49 3.15 9.74
N MET A 15 -13.77 4.25 10.45
CA MET A 15 -14.53 5.32 9.82
C MET A 15 -13.72 5.77 8.62
N ALA A 16 -14.28 5.65 7.41
CA ALA A 16 -13.66 6.19 6.21
C ALA A 16 -13.32 7.65 6.51
N ALA A 17 -12.05 8.04 6.34
CA ALA A 17 -11.67 9.42 6.57
C ALA A 17 -12.53 10.32 5.65
N SER A 18 -12.94 11.49 6.14
CA SER A 18 -13.72 12.41 5.32
C SER A 18 -12.81 13.02 4.25
N HIS A 19 -12.77 12.33 3.13
CA HIS A 19 -11.95 12.59 1.98
C HIS A 19 -12.58 13.67 1.12
N ARG A 20 -11.79 14.63 0.62
CA ARG A 20 -12.31 15.55 -0.41
C ARG A 20 -12.60 14.76 -1.70
N PRO A 21 -13.53 15.22 -2.56
CA PRO A 21 -13.77 14.56 -3.83
C PRO A 21 -12.54 14.57 -4.73
N CYS A 22 -12.29 13.47 -5.42
CA CYS A 22 -11.15 13.29 -6.33
C CYS A 22 -11.60 12.75 -7.68
N ALA A 23 -10.77 12.96 -8.71
CA ALA A 23 -10.98 12.31 -10.00
C ALA A 23 -10.71 10.82 -9.83
N VAL A 24 -11.70 9.98 -10.16
CA VAL A 24 -11.56 8.52 -10.02
C VAL A 24 -11.04 7.93 -11.33
N GLU A 25 -9.90 7.26 -11.26
CA GLU A 25 -9.36 6.43 -12.33
C GLU A 25 -9.77 4.97 -12.10
N LYS A 26 -10.64 4.45 -12.96
CA LYS A 26 -11.22 3.11 -12.83
C LYS A 26 -10.38 2.08 -13.58
N HIS A 27 -9.95 1.05 -12.87
CA HIS A 27 -9.20 -0.08 -13.39
C HIS A 27 -10.10 -1.31 -13.46
N PHE A 28 -10.44 -1.75 -14.67
CA PHE A 28 -11.24 -2.96 -14.94
C PHE A 28 -10.39 -4.15 -15.41
N ASN A 29 -9.09 -3.94 -15.62
CA ASN A 29 -8.12 -4.97 -15.98
C ASN A 29 -6.76 -4.69 -15.30
N LEU A 30 -5.81 -5.61 -15.46
CA LEU A 30 -4.50 -5.54 -14.80
C LEU A 30 -3.43 -4.85 -15.67
N ALA A 31 -3.82 -3.89 -16.52
CA ALA A 31 -2.86 -3.14 -17.33
C ALA A 31 -1.82 -2.43 -16.42
N GLY A 32 -0.54 -2.58 -16.77
CA GLY A 32 0.58 -2.02 -16.00
C GLY A 32 0.96 -2.82 -14.75
N VAL A 33 0.29 -3.94 -14.45
CA VAL A 33 0.67 -4.82 -13.34
C VAL A 33 1.81 -5.74 -13.79
N GLU A 34 2.92 -5.69 -13.06
CA GLU A 34 4.07 -6.59 -13.20
C GLU A 34 3.95 -7.74 -12.18
N LYS A 35 4.19 -8.96 -12.64
CA LYS A 35 4.19 -10.18 -11.82
C LYS A 35 5.50 -10.91 -12.03
N VAL A 36 6.19 -11.26 -10.94
CA VAL A 36 7.42 -12.04 -10.96
C VAL A 36 7.25 -13.24 -10.04
N GLY A 37 7.79 -14.39 -10.49
CA GLY A 37 7.69 -15.64 -9.75
C GLY A 37 6.29 -16.22 -9.80
N THR A 38 5.72 -16.49 -8.63
CA THR A 38 4.39 -17.08 -8.45
C THR A 38 3.35 -16.09 -7.95
N ALA A 39 3.74 -14.83 -7.76
CA ALA A 39 2.84 -13.80 -7.27
C ALA A 39 1.72 -13.55 -8.29
N THR A 40 0.51 -13.33 -7.79
CA THR A 40 -0.67 -13.10 -8.64
C THR A 40 -1.37 -11.80 -8.28
N ALA A 41 -2.09 -11.27 -9.27
CA ALA A 41 -3.07 -10.21 -9.10
C ALA A 41 -4.32 -10.60 -9.87
N THR A 42 -5.49 -10.40 -9.27
CA THR A 42 -6.81 -10.60 -9.87
C THR A 42 -7.75 -9.50 -9.41
N ILE A 43 -8.49 -8.87 -10.31
CA ILE A 43 -9.49 -7.86 -9.94
C ILE A 43 -10.74 -8.57 -9.44
N GLY A 44 -11.19 -8.22 -8.24
CA GLY A 44 -12.43 -8.69 -7.62
C GLY A 44 -13.52 -7.61 -7.64
N ALA A 45 -14.60 -7.80 -6.88
CA ALA A 45 -15.61 -6.77 -6.69
C ALA A 45 -15.07 -5.60 -5.83
N ASP A 46 -14.16 -5.90 -4.90
CA ASP A 46 -13.81 -5.02 -3.78
C ASP A 46 -12.35 -4.51 -3.81
N GLY A 47 -11.69 -4.59 -4.97
CA GLY A 47 -10.28 -4.24 -5.13
C GLY A 47 -9.52 -5.23 -6.01
N VAL A 48 -8.20 -5.06 -6.06
CA VAL A 48 -7.28 -6.06 -6.61
C VAL A 48 -6.81 -7.00 -5.51
N LYS A 49 -7.08 -8.30 -5.69
CA LYS A 49 -6.57 -9.37 -4.84
C LYS A 49 -5.14 -9.72 -5.26
N LEU A 50 -4.22 -9.63 -4.32
CA LEU A 50 -2.79 -9.88 -4.49
C LEU A 50 -2.39 -11.12 -3.69
N THR A 51 -1.55 -11.99 -4.27
CA THR A 51 -1.05 -13.18 -3.59
C THR A 51 0.43 -13.42 -3.83
N THR A 52 1.09 -14.03 -2.86
CA THR A 52 2.47 -14.56 -2.94
C THR A 52 2.50 -15.99 -2.40
N SER A 53 3.38 -16.84 -2.93
CA SER A 53 3.46 -18.26 -2.53
C SER A 53 4.87 -18.73 -2.13
N ARG A 54 5.88 -17.86 -2.21
CA ARG A 54 7.28 -18.18 -1.89
C ARG A 54 7.94 -17.10 -1.03
N THR A 55 8.88 -17.51 -0.20
CA THR A 55 9.72 -16.63 0.62
C THR A 55 11.01 -16.30 -0.14
N VAL A 56 10.87 -15.66 -1.31
CA VAL A 56 12.01 -15.25 -2.15
C VAL A 56 11.83 -13.81 -2.62
N ASP A 57 12.92 -13.17 -3.01
CA ASP A 57 12.92 -11.80 -3.54
C ASP A 57 12.30 -11.66 -4.94
N THR A 58 12.20 -12.79 -5.64
CA THR A 58 11.61 -12.91 -6.97
C THR A 58 10.11 -13.23 -6.94
N ASP A 59 9.46 -13.33 -5.77
CA ASP A 59 8.02 -13.53 -5.66
C ASP A 59 7.33 -12.21 -5.29
N LYS A 60 6.97 -11.44 -6.31
CA LYS A 60 6.45 -10.08 -6.16
C LYS A 60 5.44 -9.72 -7.23
N VAL A 61 4.49 -8.87 -6.84
CA VAL A 61 3.53 -8.26 -7.74
C VAL A 61 3.48 -6.76 -7.47
N SER A 62 3.47 -5.96 -8.51
CA SER A 62 3.45 -4.50 -8.37
C SER A 62 2.75 -3.84 -9.53
N TRP A 63 2.33 -2.61 -9.29
CA TRP A 63 1.81 -1.72 -10.32
C TRP A 63 2.44 -0.34 -10.15
N LYS A 64 2.52 0.39 -11.25
CA LYS A 64 3.08 1.73 -11.30
C LYS A 64 2.28 2.58 -12.28
N SER A 65 1.80 3.73 -11.80
CA SER A 65 1.38 4.83 -12.66
C SER A 65 2.59 5.64 -13.12
N LYS A 66 2.38 6.40 -14.20
CA LYS A 66 3.35 7.39 -14.66
C LYS A 66 2.63 8.71 -14.85
N PHE A 67 3.08 9.73 -14.15
CA PHE A 67 2.58 11.08 -14.35
C PHE A 67 3.16 11.67 -15.62
N LEU A 68 2.33 12.37 -16.40
CA LEU A 68 2.78 13.08 -17.60
C LEU A 68 3.80 14.17 -17.24
N LEU A 69 3.57 14.87 -16.13
CA LEU A 69 4.44 15.88 -15.57
C LEU A 69 4.79 15.52 -14.12
N PRO A 70 6.07 15.62 -13.72
CA PRO A 70 6.45 15.46 -12.32
C PRO A 70 5.75 16.49 -11.42
N VAL A 71 5.29 16.04 -10.26
CA VAL A 71 4.59 16.84 -9.27
C VAL A 71 5.58 17.23 -8.17
N PRO A 72 5.71 18.52 -7.80
CA PRO A 72 6.54 18.92 -6.66
C PRO A 72 6.09 18.20 -5.39
N ALA A 73 7.02 17.52 -4.70
CA ALA A 73 6.67 16.69 -3.55
C ALA A 73 6.08 17.51 -2.38
N ASP A 74 6.47 18.78 -2.24
CA ASP A 74 5.94 19.74 -1.26
C ASP A 74 4.51 20.23 -1.56
N SER A 75 3.97 19.90 -2.73
CA SER A 75 2.58 20.16 -3.08
C SER A 75 1.63 19.04 -2.65
N VAL A 76 2.16 17.85 -2.32
CA VAL A 76 1.40 16.68 -1.88
C VAL A 76 0.85 16.93 -0.48
N ASN A 77 -0.45 16.76 -0.30
CA ASN A 77 -1.12 16.98 0.99
C ASN A 77 -1.83 15.74 1.51
N GLU A 78 -1.97 14.69 0.68
CA GLU A 78 -2.73 13.49 1.04
C GLU A 78 -2.35 12.33 0.11
N MET A 79 -2.15 11.15 0.70
CA MET A 79 -1.85 9.89 0.02
C MET A 79 -2.37 8.76 0.91
N ASN A 80 -3.37 8.05 0.40
CA ASN A 80 -4.08 7.04 1.16
C ASN A 80 -4.31 5.82 0.29
N TYR A 81 -4.56 4.68 0.92
CA TYR A 81 -4.99 3.46 0.24
C TYR A 81 -5.61 2.52 1.25
N GLU A 82 -6.46 1.62 0.76
CA GLU A 82 -7.12 0.64 1.57
C GLU A 82 -6.53 -0.74 1.34
N THR A 83 -6.49 -1.53 2.41
CA THR A 83 -6.16 -2.96 2.31
C THR A 83 -7.12 -3.81 3.13
N VAL A 84 -7.24 -5.07 2.75
CA VAL A 84 -7.88 -6.12 3.55
C VAL A 84 -6.94 -7.30 3.62
N LYS A 85 -6.56 -7.73 4.82
CA LYS A 85 -5.75 -8.93 5.01
C LYS A 85 -6.65 -10.17 4.99
N LEU A 86 -6.33 -11.14 4.13
CA LEU A 86 -7.16 -12.35 3.93
C LEU A 86 -6.40 -13.66 4.18
N ASP A 87 -5.07 -13.65 4.27
CA ASP A 87 -4.33 -14.89 4.44
C ASP A 87 -4.73 -15.63 5.73
N SER A 88 -4.54 -16.93 5.74
CA SER A 88 -4.67 -17.77 6.93
C SER A 88 -3.54 -18.79 6.97
N TYR A 89 -2.45 -18.50 6.25
CA TYR A 89 -1.33 -19.40 6.08
C TYR A 89 -0.64 -19.63 7.42
N VAL A 90 -0.59 -20.89 7.82
CA VAL A 90 0.24 -21.39 8.92
C VAL A 90 1.37 -22.21 8.31
N ASP A 91 2.58 -22.10 8.84
CA ASP A 91 3.69 -22.96 8.42
C ASP A 91 3.60 -24.35 9.06
N ASP A 92 4.60 -25.18 8.77
CA ASP A 92 4.76 -26.53 9.30
C ASP A 92 4.93 -26.55 10.84
N THR A 93 5.15 -25.40 11.48
CA THR A 93 5.17 -25.23 12.94
C THR A 93 3.81 -24.80 13.52
N ASN A 94 2.78 -24.74 12.67
CA ASN A 94 1.44 -24.27 13.00
C ASN A 94 1.42 -22.81 13.52
N GLN A 95 2.41 -22.01 13.11
CA GLN A 95 2.45 -20.58 13.39
C GLN A 95 2.01 -19.82 12.15
N THR A 96 1.17 -18.80 12.34
CA THR A 96 0.80 -17.91 11.25
C THR A 96 2.02 -17.11 10.82
N VAL A 97 2.51 -17.38 9.60
CA VAL A 97 3.64 -16.66 9.02
C VAL A 97 3.14 -15.36 8.41
N ASN A 98 3.97 -14.31 8.41
CA ASN A 98 3.67 -13.03 7.75
C ASN A 98 2.41 -12.33 8.29
N ASN A 99 2.20 -12.41 9.62
CA ASN A 99 1.10 -11.72 10.29
C ASN A 99 1.07 -10.22 10.02
N ALA A 100 2.21 -9.62 9.71
CA ALA A 100 2.34 -8.20 9.44
C ALA A 100 2.08 -7.86 7.96
N ALA A 101 2.53 -8.71 7.03
CA ALA A 101 2.64 -8.34 5.62
C ALA A 101 1.30 -7.94 4.97
N LEU A 102 1.33 -6.81 4.26
CA LEU A 102 0.25 -6.23 3.47
C LEU A 102 0.87 -5.54 2.24
N PRO A 103 0.06 -5.24 1.21
CA PRO A 103 0.51 -4.42 0.10
C PRO A 103 1.09 -3.09 0.59
N SER A 104 2.19 -2.66 -0.01
CA SER A 104 2.86 -1.39 0.24
C SER A 104 2.40 -0.32 -0.74
N TYR A 105 2.45 0.95 -0.31
CA TYR A 105 2.30 2.11 -1.20
C TYR A 105 3.68 2.54 -1.69
N HIS A 106 3.85 2.66 -3.00
CA HIS A 106 5.06 3.13 -3.66
C HIS A 106 4.89 4.57 -4.16
N ILE A 107 5.84 5.43 -3.83
CA ILE A 107 5.95 6.79 -4.34
C ILE A 107 7.21 6.83 -5.19
N TYR A 108 7.05 6.95 -6.51
CA TYR A 108 8.18 7.09 -7.41
C TYR A 108 8.59 8.56 -7.45
N VAL A 109 9.85 8.83 -7.14
CA VAL A 109 10.36 10.19 -7.01
C VAL A 109 11.60 10.39 -7.86
N ARG A 110 11.87 11.65 -8.18
CA ARG A 110 13.08 12.09 -8.84
C ARG A 110 13.67 13.28 -8.10
N THR A 111 14.96 13.23 -7.82
CA THR A 111 15.69 14.34 -7.20
C THR A 111 15.89 15.48 -8.21
N ARG A 112 16.27 16.66 -7.71
CA ARG A 112 16.63 17.80 -8.57
C ARG A 112 17.78 17.48 -9.53
N ALA A 113 18.70 16.61 -9.11
CA ALA A 113 19.81 16.13 -9.94
C ALA A 113 19.39 15.06 -10.98
N GLY A 114 18.11 14.69 -11.01
CA GLY A 114 17.56 13.72 -11.96
C GLY A 114 17.64 12.26 -11.52
N ALA A 115 18.17 11.97 -10.32
CA ALA A 115 18.23 10.60 -9.81
C ALA A 115 16.83 10.11 -9.42
N GLU A 116 16.46 8.91 -9.87
CA GLU A 116 15.19 8.28 -9.54
C GLU A 116 15.31 7.42 -8.28
N ALA A 117 14.22 7.34 -7.53
CA ALA A 117 14.10 6.49 -6.35
C ALA A 117 12.63 6.08 -6.14
N THR A 118 12.42 5.07 -5.29
CA THR A 118 11.08 4.67 -4.83
C THR A 118 11.05 4.79 -3.32
N LEU A 119 10.15 5.62 -2.79
CA LEU A 119 9.81 5.62 -1.37
C LEU A 119 8.69 4.60 -1.16
N ILE A 120 8.83 3.76 -0.15
CA ILE A 120 7.93 2.65 0.12
C ILE A 120 7.35 2.82 1.52
N TYR A 121 6.02 2.82 1.59
CA TYR A 121 5.28 2.75 2.84
C TYR A 121 4.74 1.34 3.01
N GLU A 122 5.08 0.72 4.14
CA GLU A 122 4.54 -0.57 4.55
C GLU A 122 3.74 -0.38 5.84
N PRO A 123 2.44 -0.70 5.82
CA PRO A 123 1.52 -0.26 6.86
C PRO A 123 1.83 -0.91 8.21
N TYR A 124 2.25 -2.17 8.18
CA TYR A 124 2.44 -3.00 9.35
C TYR A 124 3.62 -2.62 10.24
N TYR A 125 4.54 -1.78 9.78
CA TYR A 125 5.58 -1.19 10.63
C TYR A 125 5.09 0.03 11.43
N ASN A 126 3.89 0.52 11.14
CA ASN A 126 3.28 1.67 11.82
C ASN A 126 2.18 1.25 12.80
N LEU A 127 2.03 -0.05 13.05
CA LEU A 127 1.01 -0.60 13.94
C LEU A 127 1.64 -1.13 15.24
N PRO A 128 0.94 -1.01 16.38
CA PRO A 128 1.35 -1.65 17.63
C PRO A 128 1.16 -3.18 17.62
N ALA A 129 0.38 -3.69 16.66
CA ALA A 129 0.05 -5.10 16.50
C ALA A 129 -0.16 -5.44 15.02
N ASN A 130 -0.26 -6.73 14.71
CA ASN A 130 -0.52 -7.17 13.33
C ASN A 130 -1.87 -6.65 12.80
N PRO A 131 -1.99 -6.37 11.48
CA PRO A 131 -3.26 -6.03 10.86
C PRO A 131 -4.33 -7.09 11.15
N GLN A 132 -5.55 -6.64 11.41
CA GLN A 132 -6.70 -7.53 11.60
C GLN A 132 -7.10 -8.17 10.26
N ARG A 133 -7.46 -9.45 10.30
CA ARG A 133 -7.94 -10.18 9.12
C ARG A 133 -9.39 -9.83 8.85
N ASN A 134 -9.76 -9.80 7.57
CA ASN A 134 -11.11 -9.48 7.09
C ASN A 134 -11.63 -8.10 7.52
N VAL A 135 -10.72 -7.20 7.94
CA VAL A 135 -11.04 -5.82 8.26
C VAL A 135 -10.44 -4.94 7.17
N ARG A 136 -11.28 -4.09 6.57
CA ARG A 136 -10.82 -3.04 5.67
C ARG A 136 -10.17 -1.94 6.50
N THR A 137 -8.93 -1.61 6.16
CA THR A 137 -8.16 -0.59 6.86
C THR A 137 -7.61 0.38 5.84
N GLU A 138 -7.84 1.65 6.09
CA GLU A 138 -7.28 2.76 5.35
C GLU A 138 -5.95 3.19 5.98
N TRP A 139 -4.96 3.52 5.15
CA TRP A 139 -3.63 3.92 5.59
C TRP A 139 -3.27 5.31 5.10
N ASP A 140 -2.90 6.20 6.02
CA ASP A 140 -2.29 7.48 5.67
C ASP A 140 -0.77 7.33 5.48
N VAL A 141 -0.35 7.49 4.23
CA VAL A 141 1.04 7.36 3.79
C VAL A 141 1.87 8.59 4.17
N THR A 142 1.24 9.77 4.27
CA THR A 142 1.94 11.05 4.45
C THR A 142 2.52 11.20 5.85
N THR A 143 1.83 10.65 6.86
CA THR A 143 2.25 10.62 8.26
C THR A 143 3.06 9.37 8.61
N GLY A 144 2.97 8.35 7.77
CA GLY A 144 3.71 7.10 7.87
C GLY A 144 5.23 7.20 7.69
N LYS A 145 5.94 6.18 8.18
CA LYS A 145 7.39 6.03 7.95
C LYS A 145 7.65 5.38 6.59
N LEU A 146 8.51 6.01 5.80
CA LEU A 146 8.91 5.58 4.46
C LEU A 146 10.35 5.07 4.46
N TRP A 147 10.60 4.00 3.70
CA TRP A 147 11.95 3.52 3.39
C TRP A 147 12.24 3.60 1.89
N THR A 148 13.50 3.42 1.52
CA THR A 148 13.93 3.29 0.13
C THR A 148 15.16 2.39 0.06
N SER A 149 15.38 1.72 -1.07
CA SER A 149 16.67 1.09 -1.37
C SER A 149 17.66 2.04 -2.05
N ALA A 150 17.21 3.24 -2.44
CA ALA A 150 18.03 4.21 -3.14
C ALA A 150 19.01 4.91 -2.20
N THR A 151 20.29 4.95 -2.56
CA THR A 151 21.33 5.70 -1.83
C THR A 151 21.38 7.18 -2.21
N THR A 152 20.53 7.61 -3.15
CA THR A 152 20.50 8.97 -3.72
C THR A 152 19.60 9.93 -2.94
N LEU A 153 18.78 9.43 -2.01
CA LEU A 153 17.90 10.24 -1.18
C LEU A 153 18.54 10.50 0.19
N THR A 154 18.76 11.78 0.50
CA THR A 154 19.39 12.17 1.75
C THR A 154 18.44 11.94 2.92
N GLY A 155 18.94 11.29 3.97
CA GLY A 155 18.22 11.12 5.24
C GLY A 155 17.22 9.97 5.27
N VAL A 156 17.10 9.16 4.22
CA VAL A 156 16.40 7.88 4.27
C VAL A 156 17.44 6.78 4.14
N THR A 157 17.38 5.81 5.04
CA THR A 157 18.33 4.70 5.03
C THR A 157 18.05 3.80 3.83
N GLY A 158 19.08 3.57 3.00
CA GLY A 158 19.03 2.71 1.81
C GLY A 158 18.96 1.21 2.08
N ILE A 159 18.37 0.79 3.21
CA ILE A 159 18.31 -0.62 3.62
C ILE A 159 16.88 -1.12 3.42
N GLY A 160 16.71 -2.13 2.57
CA GLY A 160 15.41 -2.76 2.36
C GLY A 160 14.88 -3.46 3.61
N GLY A 161 13.58 -3.36 3.85
CA GLY A 161 12.80 -4.31 4.67
C GLY A 161 13.21 -4.51 6.13
N GLY A 162 13.69 -3.50 6.88
CA GLY A 162 13.90 -3.75 8.32
C GLY A 162 14.36 -2.63 9.24
N SER A 163 15.06 -1.59 8.78
CA SER A 163 15.63 -0.58 9.70
C SER A 163 14.76 0.67 9.84
N TYR A 164 13.54 0.51 10.37
CA TYR A 164 12.55 1.61 10.49
C TYR A 164 12.90 2.65 11.54
N ALA A 165 13.81 2.36 12.48
CA ALA A 165 14.26 3.29 13.51
C ALA A 165 14.85 4.60 12.92
N THR A 166 15.30 4.55 11.68
CA THR A 166 15.88 5.71 10.96
C THR A 166 15.01 6.23 9.82
N ASN A 167 13.83 5.63 9.61
CA ASN A 167 12.91 6.04 8.55
C ASN A 167 12.21 7.36 8.87
N LYS A 168 11.80 8.04 7.80
CA LYS A 168 11.29 9.41 7.86
C LYS A 168 9.88 9.50 7.28
N THR A 169 9.12 10.48 7.74
CA THR A 169 7.85 10.85 7.10
C THR A 169 8.13 11.57 5.79
N LEU A 170 7.13 11.66 4.91
CA LEU A 170 7.28 12.37 3.64
C LEU A 170 7.78 13.81 3.84
N ALA A 171 7.19 14.54 4.79
CA ALA A 171 7.58 15.90 5.11
C ALA A 171 9.06 16.02 5.52
N GLN A 172 9.56 15.08 6.33
CA GLN A 172 10.96 15.05 6.75
C GLN A 172 11.90 14.74 5.57
N ILE A 173 11.47 13.91 4.61
CA ILE A 173 12.24 13.57 3.39
C ILE A 173 12.30 14.77 2.45
N ILE A 174 11.19 15.47 2.25
CA ILE A 174 11.12 16.69 1.43
C ILE A 174 12.05 17.75 2.00
N ALA A 175 12.05 17.94 3.33
CA ALA A 175 12.90 18.91 3.99
C ALA A 175 14.41 18.65 3.75
N THR A 176 14.83 17.38 3.66
CA THR A 176 16.24 17.02 3.39
C THR A 176 16.57 16.89 1.90
N ASN A 177 15.57 16.92 1.01
CA ASN A 177 15.73 16.79 -0.43
C ASN A 177 14.94 17.89 -1.16
N PRO A 178 15.35 19.17 -1.05
CA PRO A 178 14.62 20.27 -1.67
C PRO A 178 14.55 20.10 -3.20
N GLY A 179 13.36 20.29 -3.78
CA GLY A 179 13.11 20.10 -5.21
C GLY A 179 12.86 18.64 -5.62
N LEU A 180 12.59 17.75 -4.66
CA LEU A 180 12.07 16.41 -4.94
C LEU A 180 10.74 16.49 -5.69
N ALA A 181 10.58 15.68 -6.72
CA ALA A 181 9.33 15.58 -7.48
C ALA A 181 8.82 14.14 -7.49
N VAL A 182 7.51 13.95 -7.35
CA VAL A 182 6.81 12.68 -7.55
C VAL A 182 6.56 12.50 -9.04
N THR A 183 7.00 11.37 -9.58
CA THR A 183 6.87 11.01 -11.01
C THR A 183 5.80 9.95 -11.27
N GLY A 184 5.27 9.36 -10.20
CA GLY A 184 4.17 8.43 -10.23
C GLY A 184 3.93 7.82 -8.86
N ILE A 185 2.87 7.04 -8.76
CA ILE A 185 2.53 6.25 -7.58
C ILE A 185 2.37 4.79 -7.99
N GLY A 186 2.25 3.91 -7.01
CA GLY A 186 1.91 2.53 -7.28
C GLY A 186 1.84 1.71 -6.02
N TRP A 187 1.73 0.41 -6.17
CA TRP A 187 1.67 -0.50 -5.04
C TRP A 187 2.54 -1.71 -5.32
N GLY A 188 2.93 -2.38 -4.25
CA GLY A 188 3.68 -3.63 -4.32
C GLY A 188 3.20 -4.61 -3.26
N LEU A 189 3.33 -5.89 -3.55
CA LEU A 189 3.32 -6.94 -2.55
C LEU A 189 4.50 -7.85 -2.90
N GLY A 190 5.50 -7.97 -2.03
CA GLY A 190 6.65 -8.80 -2.36
C GLY A 190 7.74 -8.91 -1.30
N THR A 191 8.71 -9.76 -1.65
CA THR A 191 9.94 -10.15 -0.93
C THR A 191 9.69 -10.90 0.38
N TYR A 192 10.09 -12.17 0.43
CA TYR A 192 10.15 -12.97 1.66
C TYR A 192 8.83 -13.18 2.41
N ASN A 193 7.70 -13.02 1.72
CA ASN A 193 6.37 -13.06 2.31
C ASN A 193 5.55 -14.20 1.69
N ARG A 194 5.84 -15.47 2.00
CA ARG A 194 5.07 -16.63 1.51
C ARG A 194 3.62 -16.66 2.05
N GLY A 195 2.66 -16.96 1.19
CA GLY A 195 1.29 -17.24 1.60
C GLY A 195 0.47 -16.00 1.93
N VAL A 196 0.94 -14.79 1.57
CA VAL A 196 0.15 -13.58 1.77
C VAL A 196 -0.96 -13.54 0.74
N VAL A 197 -2.15 -13.15 1.22
CA VAL A 197 -3.33 -12.90 0.44
C VAL A 197 -3.93 -11.62 1.00
N ALA A 198 -4.05 -10.60 0.15
CA ALA A 198 -4.64 -9.33 0.54
C ALA A 198 -5.43 -8.73 -0.61
N ILE A 199 -6.39 -7.89 -0.27
CA ILE A 199 -7.02 -6.97 -1.22
C ILE A 199 -6.39 -5.60 -1.02
N MET A 200 -6.19 -4.87 -2.12
CA MET A 200 -5.83 -3.46 -2.11
C MET A 200 -6.81 -2.70 -3.00
N ASP A 201 -7.24 -1.52 -2.56
CA ASP A 201 -8.10 -0.64 -3.35
C ASP A 201 -7.92 0.84 -2.94
N ASP A 202 -8.61 1.72 -3.66
CA ASP A 202 -8.74 3.16 -3.38
C ASP A 202 -7.39 3.87 -3.16
N GLN A 203 -6.46 3.67 -4.09
CA GLN A 203 -5.15 4.29 -4.00
C GLN A 203 -5.24 5.77 -4.39
N ARG A 204 -5.22 6.64 -3.39
CA ARG A 204 -5.30 8.08 -3.49
C ARG A 204 -3.93 8.75 -3.64
N PHE A 205 -3.88 9.78 -4.48
CA PHE A 205 -2.81 10.78 -4.52
C PHE A 205 -3.39 12.18 -4.70
N ALA A 206 -3.07 13.07 -3.76
CA ALA A 206 -3.62 14.41 -3.70
C ALA A 206 -2.54 15.47 -3.49
N THR A 207 -2.63 16.52 -4.29
CA THR A 207 -1.90 17.78 -4.14
C THR A 207 -2.83 18.90 -3.71
N LYS A 208 -2.31 20.04 -3.30
CA LYS A 208 -3.16 21.22 -2.99
C LYS A 208 -4.16 21.60 -4.10
N LEU A 209 -3.92 21.22 -5.35
CA LEU A 209 -4.73 21.60 -6.52
C LEU A 209 -5.46 20.43 -7.21
N THR A 210 -4.90 19.23 -7.15
CA THR A 210 -5.39 18.07 -7.89
C THR A 210 -5.52 16.86 -6.99
N CYS A 211 -6.40 15.94 -7.35
CA CYS A 211 -6.52 14.67 -6.65
C CYS A 211 -6.99 13.57 -7.59
N THR A 212 -6.39 12.40 -7.45
CA THR A 212 -6.71 11.19 -8.21
C THR A 212 -6.83 10.00 -7.27
N ASP A 213 -7.90 9.23 -7.42
CA ASP A 213 -8.12 7.96 -6.72
C ASP A 213 -8.14 6.83 -7.74
N HIS A 214 -7.24 5.86 -7.60
CA HIS A 214 -7.20 4.67 -8.44
C HIS A 214 -8.00 3.55 -7.76
N GLN A 215 -9.04 3.07 -8.45
CA GLN A 215 -9.93 2.03 -7.93
C GLN A 215 -9.95 0.82 -8.84
N TRP A 216 -9.87 -0.39 -8.28
CA TRP A 216 -9.90 -1.66 -9.00
C TRP A 216 -11.19 -2.41 -8.68
N SER A 217 -12.10 -2.55 -9.64
CA SER A 217 -13.31 -3.34 -9.41
C SER A 217 -13.85 -3.93 -10.70
N THR A 218 -14.27 -5.19 -10.62
CA THR A 218 -15.08 -5.84 -11.66
C THR A 218 -16.44 -5.15 -11.83
N GLY A 219 -16.95 -4.49 -10.78
CA GLY A 219 -18.20 -3.73 -10.78
C GLY A 219 -18.23 -2.56 -11.77
N PHE A 220 -17.06 -2.03 -12.14
CA PHE A 220 -16.97 -0.98 -13.17
C PHE A 220 -17.30 -1.49 -14.58
N SER A 221 -17.01 -2.76 -14.87
CA SER A 221 -17.31 -3.37 -16.17
C SER A 221 -18.79 -3.73 -16.34
N THR A 222 -19.50 -3.92 -15.22
CA THR A 222 -20.90 -4.33 -15.18
C THR A 222 -21.86 -3.18 -14.85
N GLY A 223 -21.34 -1.99 -14.52
CA GLY A 223 -22.14 -0.83 -14.10
C GLY A 223 -22.68 -0.95 -12.66
N ILE A 224 -22.26 -1.95 -11.91
CA ILE A 224 -22.68 -2.22 -10.53
C ILE A 224 -21.45 -1.99 -9.63
N PHE A 225 -21.20 -0.73 -9.26
CA PHE A 225 -20.18 -0.40 -8.26
C PHE A 225 -20.83 0.24 -7.04
N TRP A 226 -20.57 -0.34 -5.87
CA TRP A 226 -20.93 0.20 -4.57
C TRP A 226 -19.68 0.21 -3.69
N PRO A 227 -19.16 1.39 -3.31
CA PRO A 227 -18.02 1.44 -2.41
C PRO A 227 -18.41 0.85 -1.03
N GLY A 228 -17.53 0.05 -0.44
CA GLY A 228 -17.53 -0.22 1.00
C GLY A 228 -18.24 -1.47 1.52
N TRP A 229 -18.57 -2.48 0.70
CA TRP A 229 -19.14 -3.74 1.20
C TRP A 229 -18.18 -4.91 1.00
N LEU A 230 -17.50 -5.32 2.08
CA LEU A 230 -17.03 -6.69 2.21
C LEU A 230 -18.20 -7.51 2.76
N PHE A 231 -18.67 -8.51 2.03
CA PHE A 231 -19.54 -9.56 2.58
C PHE A 231 -18.71 -10.60 3.34
#